data_AF-A0A956X3L1-F1
#
_entry.id   AF-A0A956X3L1-F1
#
_cell.length_a   1.000
_cell.length_b   1.000
_cell.length_c   1.000
_cell.angle_alpha   90.00
_cell.angle_beta   90.00
_cell.angle_gamma   90.00
#
_symmetry.space_group_name_H-M   'P 1'
#
loop_
_entity.id
_entity.type
_entity.pdbx_description
1 polymer ?
#
loop_
_entity_poly.entity_id
_entity_poly.type
_entity_poly.pdbx_seq_one_letter_code
_entity_poly.pdbx_strand_id
1 'polypeptide(L)'
;MMKNLIVLLLALVLLALAACQSEQEKFTSDCSEGLAAYMAEIEDPVERWNDAFDIAVSTPRMSLADPIQELQAISREAKDITPPACFKEGHDGFVEGMDTQIEMMLGFLADADYDFDEHGTDIFIASLQIEGITASVEEYKNDPDAFVQTLWEDTQMQINVTLDPAEEESMGLDVKLTATAEAQD
;
A
#
# COMPACT_ATOMS: atom_id res chain seq x y z
N MET A 1 -15.90 -52.79 -6.10
CA MET A 1 -15.03 -52.02 -5.18
C MET A 1 -14.50 -50.73 -5.82
N MET A 2 -14.10 -50.68 -7.10
CA MET A 2 -13.57 -49.46 -7.76
C MET A 2 -14.55 -48.26 -7.84
N LYS A 3 -15.85 -48.51 -8.04
CA LYS A 3 -16.88 -47.46 -8.12
C LYS A 3 -17.04 -46.64 -6.83
N ASN A 4 -16.87 -47.27 -5.67
CA ASN A 4 -16.99 -46.58 -4.37
C ASN A 4 -15.75 -45.72 -4.07
N LEU A 5 -14.58 -46.10 -4.61
CA LEU A 5 -13.34 -45.34 -4.47
C LEU A 5 -13.38 -44.03 -5.29
N ILE A 6 -13.94 -44.08 -6.50
CA ILE A 6 -14.09 -42.90 -7.37
C ILE A 6 -15.07 -41.88 -6.76
N VAL A 7 -16.17 -42.36 -6.17
CA VAL A 7 -17.15 -41.49 -5.49
C VAL A 7 -16.54 -40.81 -4.26
N LEU A 8 -15.70 -41.51 -3.50
CA LEU A 8 -15.00 -40.93 -2.35
C LEU A 8 -13.97 -39.87 -2.77
N LEU A 9 -13.20 -40.12 -3.83
CA LEU A 9 -12.24 -39.15 -4.35
C LEU A 9 -12.93 -37.88 -4.90
N LEU A 10 -14.04 -38.03 -5.63
CA LEU A 10 -14.83 -36.89 -6.11
C LEU A 10 -15.43 -36.07 -4.96
N ALA A 11 -15.92 -36.72 -3.90
CA ALA A 11 -16.44 -36.03 -2.72
C ALA A 11 -15.34 -35.26 -1.97
N LEU A 12 -14.13 -35.82 -1.87
CA LEU A 12 -12.99 -35.17 -1.22
C LEU A 12 -12.50 -33.94 -2.01
N VAL A 13 -12.47 -34.03 -3.34
CA VAL A 13 -12.14 -32.90 -4.23
C VAL A 13 -13.19 -31.79 -4.12
N LEU A 14 -14.48 -32.13 -4.09
CA LEU A 14 -15.57 -31.16 -3.92
C LEU A 14 -15.52 -30.46 -2.55
N LEU A 15 -15.14 -31.18 -1.48
CA LEU A 15 -14.95 -30.61 -0.15
C LEU A 15 -13.73 -29.67 -0.08
N ALA A 16 -12.64 -30.00 -0.76
CA ALA A 16 -11.46 -29.14 -0.85
C ALA A 16 -11.76 -27.83 -1.62
N LEU A 17 -12.53 -27.92 -2.72
CA LEU A 17 -12.95 -26.76 -3.50
C LEU A 17 -13.86 -25.80 -2.71
N ALA A 18 -14.74 -26.32 -1.85
CA ALA A 18 -15.62 -25.50 -1.03
C ALA A 18 -14.89 -24.78 0.12
N ALA A 19 -13.78 -25.33 0.62
CA ALA A 19 -13.01 -24.71 1.70
C ALA A 19 -12.24 -23.45 1.23
N CYS A 20 -11.71 -23.47 -0.01
CA CYS A 20 -10.99 -22.33 -0.59
C CYS A 20 -11.87 -21.07 -0.78
N GLN A 21 -13.18 -21.23 -1.00
CA GLN A 21 -14.09 -20.09 -1.18
C GLN A 21 -14.40 -19.34 0.12
N SER A 22 -14.29 -20.01 1.27
CA SER A 22 -14.67 -19.42 2.56
C SER A 22 -13.66 -18.44 3.15
N GLU A 23 -12.39 -18.50 2.73
CA GLU A 23 -11.36 -17.54 3.14
C GLU A 23 -11.38 -16.28 2.26
N GLN A 24 -11.91 -16.35 1.04
CA GLN A 24 -12.00 -15.20 0.13
C GLN A 24 -13.08 -14.18 0.54
N GLU A 25 -14.20 -14.61 1.13
CA GLU A 25 -15.29 -13.69 1.51
C GLU A 25 -14.97 -12.84 2.75
N LYS A 26 -14.02 -13.28 3.59
CA LYS A 26 -13.72 -12.59 4.86
C LYS A 26 -12.78 -11.40 4.67
N PHE A 27 -11.88 -11.47 3.69
CA PHE A 27 -10.92 -10.40 3.44
C PHE A 27 -11.55 -9.24 2.64
N THR A 28 -12.49 -9.54 1.73
CA THR A 28 -13.30 -8.51 1.07
C THR A 28 -14.28 -7.82 2.02
N SER A 29 -14.80 -8.53 3.03
CA SER A 29 -15.63 -7.89 4.07
C SER A 29 -14.83 -6.94 4.96
N ASP A 30 -13.61 -7.30 5.35
CA ASP A 30 -12.81 -6.50 6.27
C ASP A 30 -12.24 -5.23 5.62
N CYS A 31 -12.02 -5.23 4.29
CA CYS A 31 -11.51 -4.06 3.58
C CYS A 31 -12.60 -3.11 3.09
N SER A 32 -13.85 -3.57 2.94
CA SER A 32 -14.98 -2.68 2.66
C SER A 32 -15.48 -1.97 3.92
N GLU A 33 -15.25 -2.56 5.10
CA GLU A 33 -15.63 -1.96 6.37
C GLU A 33 -14.71 -0.78 6.72
N GLY A 34 -15.29 0.43 6.75
CA GLY A 34 -14.59 1.64 7.19
C GLY A 34 -13.70 2.30 6.13
N LEU A 35 -13.37 1.64 5.02
CA LEU A 35 -12.57 2.24 3.93
C LEU A 35 -13.22 3.49 3.33
N ALA A 36 -14.55 3.47 3.17
CA ALA A 36 -15.27 4.65 2.68
C ALA A 36 -15.15 5.86 3.61
N ALA A 37 -15.22 5.61 4.92
CA ALA A 37 -15.06 6.66 5.92
C ALA A 37 -13.61 7.17 5.94
N TYR A 38 -12.64 6.26 5.89
CA TYR A 38 -11.23 6.60 5.80
C TYR A 38 -10.91 7.44 4.55
N MET A 39 -11.37 7.03 3.37
CA MET A 39 -11.12 7.76 2.12
C MET A 39 -11.72 9.17 2.16
N ALA A 40 -12.90 9.33 2.77
CA ALA A 40 -13.50 10.65 2.97
C ALA A 40 -12.74 11.50 4.01
N GLU A 41 -12.15 10.88 5.03
CA GLU A 41 -11.37 11.59 6.06
C GLU A 41 -9.98 12.01 5.54
N ILE A 42 -9.33 11.18 4.72
CA ILE A 42 -7.97 11.43 4.22
C ILE A 42 -7.92 12.34 2.98
N GLU A 43 -9.06 12.53 2.28
CA GLU A 43 -9.15 13.37 1.07
C GLU A 43 -8.66 14.81 1.31
N ASP A 44 -9.17 15.50 2.33
CA ASP A 44 -8.80 16.90 2.61
C ASP A 44 -7.31 17.06 2.96
N PRO A 45 -6.72 16.24 3.86
CA PRO A 45 -5.27 16.26 4.09
C PRO A 45 -4.44 16.01 2.83
N VAL A 46 -4.86 15.11 1.94
CA VAL A 46 -4.14 14.80 0.69
C VAL A 46 -4.19 15.98 -0.28
N GLU A 47 -5.36 16.58 -0.50
CA GLU A 47 -5.51 17.75 -1.38
C GLU A 47 -4.68 18.94 -0.85
N ARG A 48 -4.80 19.24 0.45
CA ARG A 48 -4.02 20.31 1.09
C ARG A 48 -2.52 20.05 1.08
N TRP A 49 -2.10 18.80 1.26
CA TRP A 49 -0.70 18.41 1.17
C TRP A 49 -0.14 18.74 -0.21
N ASN A 50 -0.82 18.31 -1.28
CA ASN A 50 -0.37 18.54 -2.65
C ASN A 50 -0.27 20.03 -2.96
N ASP A 51 -1.27 20.83 -2.60
CA ASP A 51 -1.25 22.29 -2.77
C ASP A 51 -0.11 22.95 -1.98
N ALA A 52 0.07 22.59 -0.71
CA ALA A 52 1.12 23.13 0.14
C ALA A 52 2.52 22.73 -0.35
N PHE A 53 2.66 21.50 -0.86
CA PHE A 53 3.90 20.99 -1.40
C PHE A 53 4.29 21.72 -2.69
N ASP A 54 3.35 21.94 -3.60
CA ASP A 54 3.56 22.74 -4.83
C ASP A 54 4.02 24.17 -4.51
N ILE A 55 3.45 24.78 -3.47
CA ILE A 55 3.90 26.07 -2.97
C ILE A 55 5.32 25.96 -2.41
N ALA A 56 5.61 24.95 -1.59
CA ALA A 56 6.92 24.78 -0.98
C ALA A 56 8.04 24.58 -2.01
N VAL A 57 7.86 23.71 -3.01
CA VAL A 57 8.88 23.44 -4.04
C VAL A 57 9.12 24.63 -4.97
N SER A 58 8.13 25.53 -5.09
CA SER A 58 8.27 26.79 -5.85
C SER A 58 8.72 27.98 -4.98
N THR A 59 8.82 27.81 -3.66
CA THR A 59 9.16 28.88 -2.73
C THR A 59 10.69 29.05 -2.61
N PRO A 60 11.21 30.29 -2.69
CA PRO A 60 12.62 30.55 -2.42
C PRO A 60 12.99 30.16 -1.00
N ARG A 61 14.18 29.57 -0.83
CA ARG A 61 14.70 29.08 0.45
C ARG A 61 14.48 29.99 1.67
N MET A 62 14.67 31.31 1.52
CA MET A 62 14.50 32.28 2.60
C MET A 62 13.07 32.41 3.15
N SER A 63 12.08 31.95 2.38
CA SER A 63 10.66 31.99 2.72
C SER A 63 10.07 30.59 2.95
N LEU A 64 10.88 29.54 2.90
CA LEU A 64 10.43 28.15 2.95
C LEU A 64 9.95 27.70 4.34
N ALA A 65 10.30 28.46 5.39
CA ALA A 65 9.92 28.14 6.77
C ALA A 65 8.39 28.08 6.97
N ASP A 66 7.64 29.01 6.38
CA ASP A 66 6.18 29.06 6.54
C ASP A 66 5.49 27.88 5.80
N PRO A 67 5.81 27.57 4.53
CA PRO A 67 5.32 26.36 3.86
C PRO A 67 5.67 25.06 4.59
N ILE A 68 6.90 24.93 5.12
CA ILE A 68 7.28 23.73 5.90
C ILE A 68 6.39 23.59 7.14
N GLN A 69 6.06 24.69 7.82
CA GLN A 69 5.18 24.65 8.99
C GLN A 69 3.79 24.13 8.64
N GLU A 70 3.23 24.55 7.49
CA GLU A 70 1.93 24.07 7.01
C GLU A 70 1.99 22.58 6.65
N LEU A 71 3.01 22.14 5.90
CA LEU A 71 3.22 20.73 5.58
C LEU A 71 3.32 19.87 6.85
N GLN A 72 4.07 20.33 7.85
CA GLN A 72 4.15 19.65 9.15
C GLN A 72 2.81 19.59 9.89
N ALA A 73 1.94 20.59 9.73
CA ALA A 73 0.59 20.54 10.30
C ALA A 73 -0.26 19.47 9.61
N ILE A 74 -0.28 19.47 8.28
CA ILE A 74 -1.02 18.50 7.47
C ILE A 74 -0.53 17.07 7.72
N SER A 75 0.79 16.83 7.81
CA SER A 75 1.37 15.51 8.16
C SER A 75 0.87 15.01 9.51
N ARG A 76 0.78 15.88 10.54
CA ARG A 76 0.22 15.49 11.84
C ARG A 76 -1.28 15.18 11.76
N GLU A 77 -2.03 15.97 11.00
CA GLU A 77 -3.46 15.72 10.77
C GLU A 77 -3.68 14.36 10.08
N ALA A 78 -2.91 14.07 9.03
CA ALA A 78 -2.94 12.79 8.33
C ALA A 78 -2.60 11.62 9.27
N LYS A 79 -1.55 11.74 10.09
CA LYS A 79 -1.13 10.73 11.08
C LYS A 79 -2.21 10.37 12.10
N ASP A 80 -3.08 11.32 12.45
CA ASP A 80 -4.12 11.12 13.44
C ASP A 80 -5.33 10.35 12.87
N ILE A 81 -5.42 10.19 11.55
CA ILE A 81 -6.47 9.42 10.88
C ILE A 81 -6.16 7.92 11.03
N THR A 82 -7.14 7.16 11.52
CA THR A 82 -6.98 5.71 11.69
C THR A 82 -7.40 4.97 10.41
N PRO A 83 -6.48 4.34 9.66
CA PRO A 83 -6.85 3.56 8.49
C PRO A 83 -7.51 2.23 8.87
N PRO A 84 -8.36 1.66 8.01
CA PRO A 84 -8.78 0.27 8.15
C PRO A 84 -7.55 -0.64 8.03
N ALA A 85 -7.61 -1.83 8.66
CA ALA A 85 -6.46 -2.73 8.75
C ALA A 85 -5.89 -3.09 7.36
N CYS A 86 -6.75 -3.25 6.35
CA CYS A 86 -6.32 -3.57 4.99
C CYS A 86 -5.53 -2.44 4.30
N PHE A 87 -5.72 -1.19 4.74
CA PHE A 87 -5.09 -0.02 4.12
C PHE A 87 -4.00 0.60 5.01
N LYS A 88 -3.67 -0.06 6.11
CA LYS A 88 -2.71 0.45 7.09
C LYS A 88 -1.32 0.68 6.48
N GLU A 89 -0.82 -0.27 5.69
CA GLU A 89 0.50 -0.16 5.07
C GLU A 89 0.57 1.00 4.08
N GLY A 90 -0.48 1.19 3.26
CA GLY A 90 -0.58 2.34 2.35
C GLY A 90 -0.60 3.67 3.09
N HIS A 91 -1.35 3.75 4.18
CA HIS A 91 -1.39 4.93 5.05
C HIS A 91 -0.04 5.22 5.72
N ASP A 92 0.58 4.21 6.33
CA ASP A 92 1.89 4.35 6.99
C ASP A 92 2.94 4.84 5.99
N GLY A 93 2.95 4.28 4.76
CA GLY A 93 3.85 4.71 3.70
C GLY A 93 3.59 6.14 3.23
N PHE A 94 2.34 6.56 3.10
CA PHE A 94 2.01 7.95 2.78
C PHE A 94 2.56 8.93 3.81
N VAL A 95 2.32 8.64 5.09
CA VAL A 95 2.79 9.44 6.22
C VAL A 95 4.33 9.50 6.27
N GLU A 96 4.99 8.36 6.05
CA GLU A 96 6.45 8.28 5.97
C GLU A 96 7.00 9.12 4.80
N GLY A 97 6.33 9.07 3.65
CA GLY A 97 6.66 9.89 2.49
C GLY A 97 6.54 11.39 2.80
N MET A 98 5.49 11.80 3.52
CA MET A 98 5.31 13.20 3.95
C MET A 98 6.46 13.66 4.85
N ASP A 99 6.83 12.86 5.85
CA ASP A 99 7.92 13.16 6.76
C ASP A 99 9.26 13.27 6.03
N THR A 100 9.54 12.33 5.13
CA THR A 100 10.77 12.33 4.32
C THR A 100 10.90 13.60 3.48
N GLN A 101 9.79 14.04 2.86
CA GLN A 101 9.78 15.29 2.08
C GLN A 101 10.01 16.53 2.96
N ILE A 102 9.39 16.57 4.16
CA ILE A 102 9.63 17.65 5.14
C ILE A 102 11.09 17.69 5.59
N GLU A 103 11.68 16.53 5.89
CA GLU A 103 13.08 16.42 6.32
C GLU A 103 14.04 16.91 5.24
N MET A 104 13.78 16.57 3.97
CA MET A 104 14.53 17.08 2.84
C MET A 104 14.46 18.61 2.76
N MET A 105 13.27 19.19 2.89
CA MET A 105 13.10 20.66 2.86
C MET A 105 13.79 21.34 4.04
N LEU A 106 13.76 20.73 5.23
CA LEU A 106 14.48 21.21 6.41
C LEU A 106 16.00 21.13 6.21
N GLY A 107 16.52 20.03 5.63
CA GLY A 107 17.92 19.88 5.27
C GLY A 107 18.36 20.93 4.26
N PHE A 108 17.56 21.14 3.22
CA PHE A 108 17.76 22.21 2.24
C PHE A 108 17.77 23.59 2.91
N LEU A 109 16.83 23.89 3.82
CA LEU A 109 16.82 25.16 4.56
C LEU A 109 18.09 25.35 5.40
N ALA A 110 18.57 24.29 6.05
CA ALA A 110 19.72 24.30 6.94
C ALA A 110 21.10 24.40 6.27
N ASP A 111 21.18 24.30 4.94
CA ASP A 111 22.43 24.18 4.19
C ASP A 111 23.20 22.91 4.54
N ALA A 112 22.49 21.88 4.96
CA ALA A 112 23.08 20.57 5.10
C ALA A 112 23.50 20.10 3.70
N ASP A 113 24.75 19.62 3.57
CA ASP A 113 25.17 18.83 2.40
C ASP A 113 24.32 17.55 2.42
N TYR A 114 23.16 17.61 1.77
CA TYR A 114 22.29 16.46 1.63
C TYR A 114 22.92 15.58 0.55
N ASP A 115 23.55 14.49 0.97
CA ASP A 115 24.14 13.53 0.04
C ASP A 115 23.02 12.76 -0.66
N PHE A 116 22.67 13.25 -1.84
CA PHE A 116 21.61 12.68 -2.67
C PHE A 116 21.97 11.26 -3.16
N ASP A 117 23.26 10.88 -3.13
CA ASP A 117 23.70 9.54 -3.51
C ASP A 117 23.40 8.49 -2.42
N GLU A 118 23.29 8.91 -1.15
CA GLU A 118 22.94 8.04 -0.02
C GLU A 118 21.42 7.98 0.21
N HIS A 119 20.69 9.08 -0.07
CA HIS A 119 19.25 9.21 0.24
C HIS A 119 18.32 9.31 -0.98
N GLY A 120 18.86 9.23 -2.20
CA GLY A 120 18.06 9.37 -3.42
C GLY A 120 16.96 8.31 -3.58
N THR A 121 17.18 7.11 -3.03
CA THR A 121 16.16 6.04 -2.99
C THR A 121 15.01 6.37 -2.07
N ASP A 122 15.30 6.97 -0.91
CA ASP A 122 14.29 7.31 0.10
C ASP A 122 13.36 8.40 -0.43
N ILE A 123 13.92 9.37 -1.15
CA ILE A 123 13.20 10.45 -1.82
C ILE A 123 12.27 9.90 -2.90
N PHE A 124 12.78 8.96 -3.72
CA PHE A 124 11.98 8.34 -4.77
C PHE A 124 10.83 7.49 -4.19
N ILE A 125 11.10 6.71 -3.14
CA ILE A 125 10.08 5.90 -2.46
C ILE A 125 9.02 6.80 -1.81
N ALA A 126 9.42 7.88 -1.14
CA ALA A 126 8.50 8.85 -0.54
C ALA A 126 7.54 9.45 -1.57
N SER A 127 8.06 9.85 -2.75
CA SER A 127 7.21 10.35 -3.83
C SER A 127 6.25 9.28 -4.35
N LEU A 128 6.70 8.04 -4.53
CA LEU A 128 5.82 6.94 -4.96
C LEU A 128 4.71 6.65 -3.96
N GLN A 129 5.01 6.67 -2.65
CA GLN A 129 4.02 6.45 -1.60
C GLN A 129 2.94 7.54 -1.59
N ILE A 130 3.34 8.81 -1.77
CA ILE A 130 2.42 9.95 -1.85
C ILE A 130 1.58 9.93 -3.14
N GLU A 131 2.21 9.65 -4.28
CA GLU A 131 1.51 9.50 -5.55
C GLU A 131 0.51 8.32 -5.50
N GLY A 132 0.88 7.22 -4.84
CA GLY A 132 0.03 6.05 -4.65
C GLY A 132 -1.26 6.35 -3.86
N ILE A 133 -1.16 7.06 -2.73
CA ILE A 133 -2.36 7.47 -1.98
C ILE A 133 -3.16 8.52 -2.73
N THR A 134 -2.52 9.50 -3.36
CA THR A 134 -3.24 10.52 -4.15
C THR A 134 -4.04 9.88 -5.28
N ALA A 135 -3.43 8.93 -6.00
CA ALA A 135 -4.12 8.17 -7.04
C ALA A 135 -5.26 7.32 -6.47
N SER A 136 -5.06 6.67 -5.32
CA SER A 136 -6.08 5.85 -4.65
C SER A 136 -7.30 6.68 -4.23
N VAL A 137 -7.09 7.89 -3.70
CA VAL A 137 -8.17 8.81 -3.33
C VAL A 137 -8.96 9.24 -4.56
N GLU A 138 -8.27 9.64 -5.64
CA GLU A 138 -8.93 10.06 -6.89
C GLU A 138 -9.66 8.90 -7.58
N GLU A 139 -9.08 7.70 -7.61
CA GLU A 139 -9.73 6.50 -8.15
C GLU A 139 -10.98 6.14 -7.34
N TYR A 140 -10.86 6.10 -6.00
CA TYR A 140 -11.99 5.83 -5.11
C TYR A 140 -13.11 6.86 -5.26
N LYS A 141 -12.77 8.14 -5.44
CA LYS A 141 -13.74 9.23 -5.68
C LYS A 141 -14.52 9.04 -6.97
N ASN A 142 -13.88 8.50 -8.01
CA ASN A 142 -14.45 8.30 -9.33
C ASN A 142 -15.26 7.00 -9.46
N ASP A 143 -14.75 5.89 -8.92
CA ASP A 143 -15.41 4.57 -8.95
C ASP A 143 -15.07 3.73 -7.71
N PRO A 144 -15.83 3.88 -6.60
CA PRO A 144 -15.58 3.17 -5.34
C PRO A 144 -15.61 1.65 -5.49
N ASP A 145 -16.54 1.14 -6.31
CA ASP A 145 -16.75 -0.31 -6.47
C ASP A 145 -15.58 -0.94 -7.26
N ALA A 146 -15.10 -0.25 -8.30
CA ALA A 146 -13.93 -0.70 -9.06
C ALA A 146 -12.64 -0.66 -8.23
N PHE A 147 -12.43 0.40 -7.44
CA PHE A 147 -11.24 0.52 -6.57
C PHE A 147 -11.14 -0.64 -5.56
N VAL A 148 -12.24 -1.00 -4.91
CA VAL A 148 -12.29 -2.13 -3.96
C VAL A 148 -11.96 -3.45 -4.66
N GLN A 149 -12.39 -3.61 -5.92
CA GLN A 149 -12.05 -4.78 -6.72
C GLN A 149 -10.56 -4.82 -7.10
N THR A 150 -9.95 -3.68 -7.47
CA THR A 150 -8.52 -3.61 -7.78
C THR A 150 -7.65 -3.94 -6.57
N LEU A 151 -7.95 -3.38 -5.40
CA LEU A 151 -7.23 -3.68 -4.15
C LEU A 151 -7.27 -5.18 -3.82
N TRP A 152 -8.39 -5.82 -4.11
CA TRP A 152 -8.54 -7.26 -3.93
C TRP A 152 -7.63 -8.07 -4.86
N GLU A 153 -7.58 -7.72 -6.14
CA GLU A 153 -6.75 -8.41 -7.14
C GLU A 153 -5.25 -8.24 -6.83
N ASP A 154 -4.81 -7.06 -6.40
CA ASP A 154 -3.42 -6.80 -6.02
C ASP A 154 -3.00 -7.53 -4.73
N THR A 155 -3.91 -7.62 -3.76
CA THR A 155 -3.62 -8.33 -2.50
C THR A 155 -3.54 -9.85 -2.70
N GLN A 156 -4.34 -10.41 -3.62
CA GLN A 156 -4.22 -11.83 -4.00
C GLN A 156 -2.89 -12.15 -4.67
N MET A 157 -2.30 -11.19 -5.39
CA MET A 157 -0.99 -11.33 -6.02
C MET A 157 0.13 -11.47 -4.98
N GLN A 158 -0.01 -10.81 -3.82
CA GLN A 158 0.97 -10.88 -2.72
C GLN A 158 0.83 -12.14 -1.85
N ILE A 159 -0.32 -12.81 -1.86
CA ILE A 159 -0.62 -13.97 -0.96
C ILE A 159 -0.19 -15.33 -1.55
N ASN A 160 0.30 -15.41 -2.78
CA ASN A 160 0.88 -16.65 -3.34
C ASN A 160 2.38 -16.80 -3.03
N VAL A 161 2.73 -16.92 -1.75
CA VAL A 161 4.03 -17.44 -1.33
C VAL A 161 3.88 -18.94 -1.06
N THR A 162 4.06 -19.77 -2.08
CA THR A 162 4.15 -21.22 -1.90
C THR A 162 5.54 -21.59 -1.37
N LEU A 163 5.60 -21.99 -0.11
CA LEU A 163 6.76 -22.70 0.42
C LEU A 163 6.73 -24.12 -0.13
N ASP A 164 7.72 -24.48 -0.96
CA ASP A 164 7.92 -25.86 -1.39
C ASP A 164 8.41 -26.68 -0.17
N PRO A 165 7.63 -27.67 0.33
CA PRO A 165 8.01 -28.45 1.49
C PRO A 165 9.20 -29.40 1.23
N ALA A 166 9.76 -29.43 0.01
CA ALA A 166 10.90 -30.26 -0.33
C ALA A 166 12.28 -29.68 0.08
N GLU A 167 12.36 -28.42 0.54
CA GLU A 167 13.65 -27.74 0.83
C GLU A 167 13.93 -27.45 2.32
N GLU A 168 13.23 -28.10 3.27
CA GLU A 168 13.48 -27.87 4.71
C GLU A 168 14.79 -28.48 5.25
N GLU A 169 15.55 -29.28 4.49
CA GLU A 169 16.66 -30.06 5.06
C GLU A 169 18.08 -29.49 4.85
N SER A 170 18.25 -28.29 4.31
CA SER A 170 19.58 -27.69 4.16
C SER A 170 19.57 -26.20 4.44
N MET A 171 20.07 -25.83 5.62
CA MET A 171 20.37 -24.45 6.00
C MET A 171 21.22 -23.77 4.91
N GLY A 172 20.57 -22.85 4.19
CA GLY A 172 21.15 -22.00 3.17
C GLY A 172 19.99 -21.29 2.46
N LEU A 173 19.46 -20.24 3.08
CA LEU A 173 18.39 -19.41 2.51
C LEU A 173 18.86 -18.85 1.16
N ASP A 174 18.40 -19.45 0.07
CA ASP A 174 18.51 -18.91 -1.27
C ASP A 174 17.08 -18.69 -1.75
N VAL A 175 16.56 -17.47 -1.53
CA VAL A 175 15.20 -17.10 -1.92
C VAL A 175 15.19 -16.92 -3.43
N LYS A 176 14.79 -17.95 -4.16
CA LYS A 176 14.55 -17.86 -5.61
C LYS A 176 13.16 -17.28 -5.87
N LEU A 177 13.09 -15.98 -6.09
CA LEU A 177 11.92 -15.31 -6.65
C LEU A 177 11.71 -15.81 -8.08
N THR A 178 10.69 -16.64 -8.29
CA THR A 178 10.26 -17.04 -9.63
C THR A 178 8.81 -16.62 -9.81
N ALA A 179 8.59 -15.51 -10.52
CA ALA A 179 7.26 -15.08 -10.90
C ALA A 179 6.78 -15.93 -12.08
N THR A 180 5.74 -16.75 -11.86
CA THR A 180 4.99 -17.37 -12.95
C THR A 180 3.60 -16.74 -13.01
N ALA A 181 3.39 -15.91 -14.03
CA ALA A 181 2.05 -15.48 -14.43
C ALA A 181 1.36 -16.65 -15.14
N GLU A 182 0.40 -17.30 -14.50
CA GLU A 182 -0.55 -18.15 -15.21
C GLU A 182 -1.64 -17.25 -15.79
N ALA A 183 -1.60 -17.07 -17.12
CA ALA A 183 -2.73 -16.53 -17.87
C ALA A 183 -3.86 -17.57 -17.86
N GLN A 184 -5.03 -17.19 -17.36
CA GLN A 184 -6.24 -17.99 -17.53
C GLN A 184 -6.88 -17.65 -18.89
N ASP A 185 -6.89 -18.63 -19.80
CA ASP A 185 -7.69 -18.67 -21.04
C ASP A 185 -9.20 -18.75 -20.75
#